data_AF-A0A850PAE6-F1
#
_entry.id   AF-A0A850PAE6-F1
#
_cell.length_a   1.000
_cell.length_b   1.000
_cell.length_c   1.000
_cell.angle_alpha   90.00
_cell.angle_beta   90.00
_cell.angle_gamma   90.00
#
_symmetry.space_group_name_H-M   'P 1'
#
loop_
_entity.id
_entity.type
_entity.pdbx_description
1 polymer ?
#
loop_
_entity_poly.entity_id
_entity_poly.type
_entity_poly.pdbx_seq_one_letter_code
_entity_poly.pdbx_strand_id
1 'polypeptide(L)'
;MMLDVSFLTVKLHGKPIGTLTHLGDERSIFAFNDAYIGNADRETLGLSFKDQYGELRNDFRPIKVKLMPFFSNLLPEGRLRSYLAEKAGV
;
A
#
# COMPACT_ATOMS: atom_id res chain seq x y z
N MET A 1 6.31 11.49 22.98
CA MET A 1 5.52 11.58 21.73
C MET A 1 4.97 10.20 21.45
N MET A 2 3.65 10.05 21.37
CA MET A 2 3.01 8.79 20.98
C MET A 2 3.03 8.74 19.45
N LEU A 3 3.71 7.74 18.88
CA LEU A 3 3.63 7.46 17.45
C LEU A 3 2.22 6.92 17.19
N ASP A 4 1.40 7.68 16.46
CA ASP A 4 0.08 7.22 16.03
C ASP A 4 0.25 6.28 14.83
N VAL A 5 0.51 5.01 15.15
CA VAL A 5 0.71 3.96 14.15
C VAL A 5 -0.66 3.40 13.77
N SER A 6 -1.03 3.54 12.50
CA SER A 6 -2.28 2.99 11.96
C SER A 6 -2.00 1.96 10.87
N PHE A 7 -2.94 1.02 10.70
CA PHE A 7 -2.78 -0.13 9.82
C PHE A 7 -4.02 -0.32 8.95
N LEU A 8 -3.80 -0.60 7.67
CA LEU A 8 -4.83 -0.97 6.71
C LEU A 8 -4.52 -2.34 6.11
N THR A 9 -5.48 -3.28 6.20
CA THR A 9 -5.39 -4.56 5.50
C THR A 9 -5.68 -4.36 4.01
N VAL A 10 -4.72 -4.74 3.17
CA VAL A 10 -4.90 -4.76 1.72
C VAL A 10 -5.44 -6.12 1.32
N LYS A 11 -6.56 -6.12 0.57
CA LYS A 11 -7.21 -7.32 0.05
C LYS A 11 -7.22 -7.29 -1.47
N LEU A 12 -6.99 -8.44 -2.10
CA LEU A 12 -7.15 -8.67 -3.52
C LEU A 12 -8.24 -9.74 -3.71
N HIS A 13 -9.29 -9.42 -4.45
CA HIS A 13 -10.49 -10.28 -4.59
C HIS A 13 -11.06 -10.76 -3.25
N GLY A 14 -11.02 -9.90 -2.23
CA GLY A 14 -11.49 -10.21 -0.88
C GLY A 14 -10.51 -11.01 -0.02
N LYS A 15 -9.42 -11.53 -0.59
CA LYS A 15 -8.37 -12.26 0.16
C LYS A 15 -7.32 -11.28 0.69
N PRO A 16 -6.95 -11.33 1.98
CA PRO A 16 -5.91 -10.48 2.53
C PRO A 16 -4.55 -10.85 1.94
N ILE A 17 -3.84 -9.86 1.41
CA ILE A 17 -2.53 -10.05 0.77
C ILE A 17 -1.39 -9.32 1.48
N GLY A 18 -1.70 -8.34 2.31
CA GLY A 18 -0.69 -7.55 3.00
C GLY A 18 -1.26 -6.44 3.88
N THR A 19 -0.37 -5.64 4.44
CA THR A 19 -0.70 -4.54 5.35
C THR A 19 0.02 -3.27 4.89
N LEU A 20 -0.73 -2.17 4.83
CA LEU A 20 -0.19 -0.83 4.70
C LEU A 20 -0.17 -0.19 6.09
N THR A 21 1.03 0.11 6.58
CA THR A 21 1.29 0.69 7.90
C THR A 21 1.67 2.15 7.75
N HIS A 22 1.00 3.04 8.47
CA HIS A 22 1.39 4.43 8.64
C HIS A 22 2.19 4.56 9.93
N LEU A 23 3.42 5.09 9.88
CA LEU A 23 4.33 5.10 11.02
C LEU A 23 4.17 6.32 11.97
N GLY A 24 3.12 7.12 11.79
CA GLY A 24 2.83 8.29 12.63
C GLY A 24 3.55 9.58 12.21
N ASP A 25 4.30 9.56 11.11
CA ASP A 25 4.90 10.74 10.45
C ASP A 25 4.39 10.87 9.00
N GLU A 26 5.25 11.12 8.03
CA GLU A 26 4.90 11.12 6.59
C GLU A 26 5.38 9.84 5.88
N ARG A 27 5.62 8.75 6.61
CA ARG A 27 6.06 7.48 6.02
C ARG A 27 4.98 6.42 6.17
N SER A 28 4.75 5.72 5.07
CA SER A 28 4.05 4.44 5.10
C SER A 28 4.92 3.32 4.53
N ILE A 29 4.65 2.12 5.02
CA ILE A 29 5.29 0.88 4.58
C ILE A 29 4.19 -0.07 4.17
N PHE A 30 4.36 -0.70 3.01
CA PHE A 30 3.53 -1.82 2.60
C PHE A 30 4.35 -3.11 2.65
N ALA A 31 3.76 -4.15 3.23
CA ALA A 31 4.33 -5.49 3.26
C ALA A 31 3.27 -6.52 2.88
N PHE A 32 3.63 -7.45 1.99
CA PHE A 32 2.81 -8.64 1.74
C PHE A 32 2.84 -9.57 2.95
N ASN A 33 1.78 -10.35 3.16
CA ASN A 33 1.77 -11.39 4.17
C ASN A 33 2.43 -12.69 3.66
N ASP A 34 2.85 -13.55 4.59
CA ASP A 34 3.57 -14.78 4.27
C ASP A 34 2.73 -15.75 3.41
N ALA A 35 1.42 -15.78 3.62
CA ALA A 35 0.52 -16.62 2.83
C ALA A 35 0.50 -16.22 1.35
N TYR A 36 0.56 -14.93 1.04
CA TYR A 36 0.63 -14.41 -0.31
C TYR A 36 2.03 -14.62 -0.92
N ILE A 37 3.10 -14.39 -0.14
CA ILE A 37 4.49 -14.62 -0.57
C ILE A 37 4.78 -16.11 -0.82
N GLY A 38 4.17 -17.01 -0.05
CA GLY A 38 4.33 -18.46 -0.20
C GLY A 38 3.52 -19.09 -1.33
N ASN A 39 2.53 -18.38 -1.89
CA ASN A 39 1.67 -18.91 -2.94
C ASN A 39 2.24 -18.65 -4.34
N ALA A 40 2.74 -19.69 -5.01
CA ALA A 40 3.26 -19.60 -6.38
C ALA A 40 2.17 -19.21 -7.40
N ASP A 41 0.91 -19.60 -7.16
CA ASP A 41 -0.25 -19.30 -8.02
C ASP A 41 -0.97 -18.00 -7.61
N ARG A 42 -0.29 -17.11 -6.87
CA ARG A 42 -0.84 -15.83 -6.43
C ARG A 42 -1.30 -14.97 -7.60
N GLU A 43 -2.46 -14.35 -7.41
CA GLU A 43 -2.94 -13.29 -8.31
C GLU A 43 -2.06 -12.04 -8.14
N THR A 44 -1.74 -11.36 -9.23
CA THR A 44 -0.83 -10.21 -9.20
C THR A 44 -1.57 -8.92 -8.84
N LEU A 45 -1.16 -8.25 -7.76
CA LEU A 45 -1.74 -6.95 -7.36
C LEU A 45 -1.48 -5.84 -8.41
N GLY A 46 -0.29 -5.86 -9.02
CA GLY A 46 0.11 -4.91 -10.05
C GLY A 46 1.53 -5.18 -10.54
N LEU A 47 1.86 -4.76 -11.76
CA LEU A 47 3.18 -5.03 -12.36
C LEU A 47 4.34 -4.34 -11.62
N SER A 48 4.07 -3.24 -10.91
CA SER A 48 5.06 -2.57 -10.06
C SER A 48 5.59 -3.45 -8.92
N PHE A 49 4.88 -4.52 -8.57
CA PHE A 49 5.27 -5.48 -7.55
C PHE A 49 5.99 -6.71 -8.12
N LYS A 50 6.23 -6.73 -9.43
CA LYS A 50 7.03 -7.76 -10.09
C LYS A 50 8.43 -7.26 -10.39
N ASP A 51 9.40 -8.16 -10.30
CA ASP A 51 10.75 -7.89 -10.79
C ASP A 51 10.85 -8.15 -12.30
N GLN A 52 12.06 -8.03 -12.84
CA GLN A 52 12.33 -8.25 -14.26
C GLN A 52 12.10 -9.70 -14.73
N TYR A 53 12.05 -10.65 -13.80
CA TYR A 53 11.77 -12.06 -14.07
C TYR A 53 10.29 -12.42 -13.85
N GLY A 54 9.46 -11.45 -13.44
CA GLY A 54 8.06 -11.65 -13.14
C GLY A 54 7.79 -12.15 -11.73
N GLU A 55 8.84 -12.30 -10.91
CA GLU A 55 8.76 -12.76 -9.53
C GLU A 55 8.28 -11.64 -8.61
N LEU A 56 7.68 -12.04 -7.49
CA LEU A 56 7.16 -11.09 -6.51
C LEU A 56 8.31 -10.34 -5.84
N ARG A 57 8.32 -9.02 -5.96
CA ARG A 57 9.14 -8.15 -5.11
C ARG A 57 8.49 -8.12 -3.73
N ASN A 58 9.22 -8.50 -2.68
CA ASN A 58 8.75 -8.42 -1.29
C ASN A 58 9.67 -7.60 -0.38
N ASP A 59 10.86 -7.21 -0.86
CA ASP A 59 11.77 -6.28 -0.18
C ASP A 59 11.45 -4.82 -0.55
N PHE A 60 10.34 -4.31 -0.01
CA PHE A 60 9.99 -2.89 -0.16
C PHE A 60 10.72 -2.07 0.90
N ARG A 61 11.73 -1.32 0.46
CA ARG A 61 12.37 -0.32 1.32
C ARG A 61 11.34 0.75 1.72
N PRO A 62 11.36 1.24 2.97
CA PRO A 62 10.53 2.37 3.39
C PRO A 62 10.79 3.57 2.46
N ILE A 63 9.74 4.07 1.82
CA ILE A 63 9.85 5.25 0.96
C ILE A 63 9.58 6.50 1.80
N LYS A 64 10.37 7.56 1.63
CA LYS A 64 10.17 8.87 2.29
C LYS A 64 8.99 9.67 1.70
N VAL A 65 7.93 8.99 1.30
CA VAL A 65 6.69 9.62 0.82
C VAL A 65 5.53 9.09 1.66
N LYS A 66 4.49 9.90 1.83
CA LYS A 66 3.28 9.55 2.61
C LYS A 66 2.69 8.21 2.19
N LEU A 67 2.77 7.89 0.90
CA LEU A 67 2.17 6.71 0.31
C LEU A 67 2.91 6.26 -0.94
N MET A 68 3.17 4.96 -1.08
CA MET A 68 3.84 4.42 -2.27
C MET A 68 3.07 4.78 -3.56
N PRO A 69 3.76 4.97 -4.71
CA PRO A 69 3.12 5.40 -5.95
C PRO A 69 1.90 4.58 -6.35
N PHE A 70 1.96 3.24 -6.21
CA PHE A 70 0.85 2.35 -6.55
C PHE A 70 -0.45 2.75 -5.84
N PHE A 71 -0.41 2.98 -4.52
CA PHE A 71 -1.59 3.33 -3.75
C PHE A 71 -1.99 4.80 -3.95
N SER A 72 -1.02 5.70 -4.15
CA SER A 72 -1.28 7.10 -4.47
C SER A 72 -2.09 7.26 -5.77
N ASN A 73 -1.85 6.40 -6.76
CA ASN A 73 -2.59 6.38 -8.03
C ASN A 73 -4.03 5.88 -7.89
N LEU A 74 -4.41 5.30 -6.75
CA LEU A 74 -5.80 4.93 -6.45
C LEU A 74 -6.59 6.10 -5.88
N LEU A 75 -5.90 7.19 -5.53
CA LEU A 75 -6.53 8.41 -5.03
C LEU A 75 -6.85 9.35 -6.19
N PRO A 76 -7.91 10.14 -6.08
CA PRO A 76 -8.22 11.13 -7.10
C PRO A 76 -7.21 12.27 -7.09
N GLU A 77 -7.18 12.99 -8.21
CA GLU A 77 -6.33 14.16 -8.42
C GLU A 77 -7.14 15.46 -8.45
N GLY A 78 -6.43 16.59 -8.41
CA GLY A 78 -7.00 17.93 -8.60
C GLY A 78 -8.16 18.25 -7.64
N ARG A 79 -9.22 18.88 -8.18
CA ARG A 79 -10.36 19.36 -7.36
C ARG A 79 -11.11 18.25 -6.63
N LEU A 80 -11.21 17.06 -7.23
CA LEU A 80 -11.90 15.93 -6.61
C LEU A 80 -11.16 15.48 -5.35
N ARG A 81 -9.82 15.52 -5.36
CA ARG A 81 -9.01 15.24 -4.18
C ARG A 81 -9.32 16.18 -3.03
N SER A 82 -9.30 17.50 -3.29
CA SER A 82 -9.59 18.51 -2.28
C SER A 82 -10.99 18.35 -1.70
N TYR A 83 -11.98 18.11 -2.55
CA TYR A 83 -13.37 17.89 -2.13
C TYR A 83 -13.54 16.66 -1.22
N LEU A 84 -12.90 15.54 -1.56
CA LEU A 84 -12.98 14.33 -0.71
C LEU A 84 -12.24 14.49 0.61
N ALA A 85 -11.10 15.20 0.62
CA ALA A 85 -10.35 15.50 1.84
C ALA A 85 -11.20 16.33 2.81
N GLU A 86 -11.81 17.41 2.32
CA GLU A 86 -12.74 18.24 3.10
C GLU A 86 -13.91 17.43 3.65
N LYS A 87 -14.53 16.58 2.82
CA LYS A 87 -15.65 15.72 3.24
C LYS A 87 -15.24 14.69 4.29
N ALA A 88 -13.99 14.21 4.26
CA ALA A 88 -13.45 13.25 5.21
C ALA A 88 -12.87 13.91 6.48
N GLY A 89 -12.75 15.24 6.51
CA GLY A 89 -12.18 15.99 7.63
C GLY A 89 -10.66 15.82 7.79
N VAL A 90 -9.94 15.61 6.69
CA VAL A 90 -8.48 15.42 6.65
C VAL A 90 -7.76 16.41 5.76
#